data_AF-A0A4Q5QS13-F1
#
_entry.id   AF-A0A4Q5QS13-F1
#
_cell.length_a   1.000
_cell.length_b   1.000
_cell.length_c   1.000
_cell.angle_alpha   90.00
_cell.angle_beta   90.00
_cell.angle_gamma   90.00
#
_symmetry.space_group_name_H-M   'P 1'
#
loop_
_entity.id
_entity.type
_entity.pdbx_description
1 polymer ?
#
loop_
_entity_poly.entity_id
_entity_poly.type
_entity_poly.pdbx_seq_one_letter_code
_entity_poly.pdbx_strand_id
1 'polypeptide(L)'
;LQGRVAGLAVSGNPPNQTIQIRNQGTPLFVLDGVRVDADVINTIATTDVEAVEVFKGPEAAIFGNGAAGGVIAIYTKRGNKNYKGSSTASPGLITVRIPGFYQAREFYQPRYGAPVMNAPATDPRRLTIYWNPELGTDASGQTDVFFFTADGGGNFQVTAEGLSIGGEPGRGSTQLYVTPK
;
A
#
# COMPACT_ATOMS: atom_id res chain seq x y z
N LEU A 1 -19.98 16.51 -8.41
CA LEU A 1 -20.43 15.96 -7.11
C LEU A 1 -21.94 16.07 -6.90
N GLN A 2 -22.63 16.99 -7.59
CA GLN A 2 -24.10 17.10 -7.56
C GLN A 2 -24.76 15.76 -7.89
N GLY A 3 -25.67 15.30 -7.00
CA GLY A 3 -26.41 14.05 -7.17
C GLY A 3 -25.62 12.76 -6.95
N ARG A 4 -24.30 12.82 -6.68
CA ARG A 4 -23.45 11.63 -6.45
C ARG A 4 -23.26 11.28 -4.97
N VAL A 5 -23.51 12.22 -4.06
CA VAL A 5 -23.39 12.02 -2.61
C VAL A 5 -24.73 12.31 -1.96
N ALA A 6 -25.30 11.32 -1.28
CA ALA A 6 -26.56 11.48 -0.57
C ALA A 6 -26.46 12.55 0.52
N GLY A 7 -27.37 13.53 0.47
CA GLY A 7 -27.41 14.66 1.38
C GLY A 7 -26.48 15.83 1.03
N LEU A 8 -25.74 15.77 -0.08
CA LEU A 8 -24.98 16.89 -0.61
C LEU A 8 -25.85 17.67 -1.62
N ALA A 9 -26.17 18.91 -1.30
CA ALA A 9 -26.83 19.84 -2.21
C ALA A 9 -25.80 20.83 -2.77
N VAL A 10 -25.80 20.99 -4.10
CA VAL A 10 -25.02 22.01 -4.80
C VAL A 10 -26.02 22.87 -5.55
N SER A 11 -25.99 24.18 -5.31
CA SER A 11 -26.92 25.16 -5.89
C SER A 11 -26.15 26.38 -6.40
N GLY A 12 -26.72 27.12 -7.36
CA GLY A 12 -26.08 28.29 -7.98
C GLY A 12 -25.29 27.96 -9.26
N ASN A 13 -24.78 29.01 -9.90
CA ASN A 13 -24.03 28.92 -11.16
C ASN A 13 -22.55 29.21 -10.92
N PRO A 14 -21.61 28.53 -11.61
CA PRO A 14 -20.19 28.89 -11.54
C PRO A 14 -19.98 30.37 -11.89
N PRO A 15 -19.14 31.11 -11.15
CA PRO A 15 -18.32 30.68 -10.00
C PRO A 15 -19.05 30.68 -8.64
N ASN A 16 -20.25 31.26 -8.56
CA ASN A 16 -21.03 31.41 -7.33
C ASN A 16 -21.88 30.16 -7.01
N GLN A 17 -21.22 29.07 -6.64
CA GLN A 17 -21.88 27.85 -6.19
C GLN A 17 -21.94 27.78 -4.67
N THR A 18 -23.12 27.49 -4.12
CA THR A 18 -23.31 27.20 -2.70
C THR A 18 -23.43 25.69 -2.51
N ILE A 19 -22.58 25.15 -1.64
CA ILE A 19 -22.52 23.74 -1.30
C ILE A 19 -23.03 23.57 0.13
N GLN A 20 -23.94 22.64 0.35
CA GLN A 20 -24.48 22.32 1.67
C GLN A 20 -24.55 20.82 1.88
N ILE A 21 -24.15 20.37 3.07
CA ILE A 21 -24.31 18.97 3.49
C ILE A 21 -25.43 18.93 4.51
N ARG A 22 -26.52 18.23 4.19
CA ARG A 22 -27.69 18.03 5.07
C ARG A 22 -28.27 19.34 5.63
N ASN A 23 -28.20 20.44 4.86
CA ASN A 23 -28.65 21.79 5.27
C ASN A 23 -27.95 22.36 6.52
N GLN A 24 -26.76 21.86 6.88
CA GLN A 24 -26.02 22.29 8.09
C GLN A 24 -25.03 23.44 7.83
N GLY A 25 -25.24 24.22 6.76
CA GLY A 25 -24.37 25.34 6.37
C GLY A 25 -23.27 24.94 5.37
N THR A 26 -22.34 25.86 5.15
CA THR A 26 -21.22 25.69 4.21
C THR A 26 -20.20 24.72 4.79
N PRO A 27 -19.83 23.64 4.08
CA PRO A 27 -18.83 22.70 4.56
C PRO A 27 -17.43 23.32 4.52
N LEU A 28 -16.56 22.78 5.37
CA LEU A 28 -15.14 23.09 5.33
C LEU A 28 -14.47 22.33 4.17
N PHE A 29 -13.55 23.00 3.48
CA PHE A 29 -12.80 22.44 2.38
C PHE A 29 -11.36 22.14 2.80
N VAL A 30 -10.89 20.94 2.44
CA VAL A 30 -9.55 20.47 2.78
C VAL A 30 -8.89 19.92 1.51
N LEU A 31 -7.69 20.42 1.19
CA LEU A 31 -6.86 19.95 0.11
C LEU A 31 -5.61 19.28 0.68
N ASP A 32 -5.42 18.00 0.41
CA ASP A 32 -4.24 17.23 0.85
C ASP A 32 -3.93 17.32 2.37
N GLY A 33 -4.96 17.55 3.18
CA GLY A 33 -4.87 17.72 4.64
C GLY A 33 -4.78 19.17 5.12
N VAL A 34 -4.72 20.15 4.21
CA VAL A 34 -4.67 21.58 4.52
C VAL A 34 -6.03 22.23 4.26
N ARG A 35 -6.50 23.08 5.19
CA ARG A 35 -7.74 23.83 5.00
C ARG A 35 -7.54 24.89 3.93
N VAL A 36 -8.46 24.97 2.97
CA VAL A 36 -8.41 25.92 1.86
C VAL A 36 -9.79 26.53 1.65
N ASP A 37 -9.82 27.69 1.01
CA ASP A 37 -11.09 28.29 0.58
C ASP A 37 -11.62 27.60 -0.68
N ALA A 38 -12.94 27.73 -0.90
CA ALA A 38 -13.61 27.14 -2.06
C ALA A 38 -13.01 27.63 -3.40
N ASP A 39 -12.52 28.88 -3.43
CA ASP A 39 -11.89 29.47 -4.62
C ASP A 39 -10.60 28.74 -5.01
N VAL A 40 -9.84 28.25 -4.04
CA VAL A 40 -8.61 27.47 -4.32
C VAL A 40 -8.97 26.15 -4.99
N ILE A 41 -10.07 25.51 -4.59
CA ILE A 41 -10.52 24.25 -5.21
C ILE A 41 -10.92 24.46 -6.67
N ASN A 42 -11.53 25.60 -7.00
CA ASN A 42 -11.90 25.94 -8.37
C ASN A 42 -10.70 26.09 -9.30
N THR A 43 -9.49 26.29 -8.77
CA THR A 43 -8.25 26.38 -9.58
C THR A 43 -7.61 25.03 -9.86
N ILE A 44 -8.05 23.95 -9.21
CA ILE A 44 -7.47 22.61 -9.35
C ILE A 44 -8.09 21.91 -10.56
N ALA A 45 -7.25 21.39 -11.45
CA ALA A 45 -7.70 20.58 -12.56
C ALA A 45 -8.30 19.26 -12.06
N THR A 46 -9.48 18.91 -12.58
CA THR A 46 -10.15 17.63 -12.23
C THR A 46 -9.32 16.40 -12.59
N THR A 47 -8.39 16.52 -13.54
CA THR A 47 -7.43 15.46 -13.90
C THR A 47 -6.43 15.15 -12.79
N ASP A 48 -6.18 16.11 -11.91
CA ASP A 48 -5.19 16.02 -10.85
C ASP A 48 -5.82 15.56 -9.52
N VAL A 49 -7.14 15.39 -9.49
CA VAL A 49 -7.87 14.86 -8.33
C VAL A 49 -7.81 13.33 -8.35
N GLU A 50 -7.33 12.75 -7.26
CA GLU A 50 -7.29 11.31 -7.02
C GLU A 50 -8.61 10.83 -6.39
N ALA A 51 -9.00 11.47 -5.30
CA ALA A 51 -10.20 11.12 -4.54
C ALA A 51 -10.83 12.35 -3.91
N VAL A 52 -12.15 12.27 -3.71
CA VAL A 52 -12.92 13.25 -2.94
C VAL A 52 -13.71 12.52 -1.88
N GLU A 53 -13.48 12.86 -0.62
CA GLU A 53 -14.18 12.30 0.53
C GLU A 53 -15.09 13.35 1.16
N VAL A 54 -16.26 12.91 1.63
CA VAL A 54 -17.28 13.80 2.21
C VAL A 54 -17.66 13.27 3.59
N PHE A 55 -17.28 14.02 4.62
CA PHE A 55 -17.59 13.77 6.02
C PHE A 55 -18.88 14.51 6.38
N LYS A 56 -19.91 13.78 6.81
CA LYS A 56 -21.30 14.28 6.93
C LYS A 56 -21.82 14.31 8.36
N GLY A 57 -21.01 13.86 9.31
CA GLY A 57 -21.38 13.70 10.72
C GLY A 57 -20.20 13.96 11.66
N PRO A 58 -20.24 13.40 12.89
CA PRO A 58 -19.24 13.63 13.93
C PRO A 58 -17.80 13.29 13.51
N GLU A 59 -17.62 12.42 12.51
CA GLU A 59 -16.32 12.09 11.94
C GLU A 59 -15.58 13.32 11.37
N ALA A 60 -16.31 14.39 11.02
CA ALA A 60 -15.74 15.65 10.57
C ALA A 60 -15.01 16.43 11.68
N ALA A 61 -15.24 16.10 12.96
CA ALA A 61 -14.64 16.80 14.11
C ALA A 61 -13.10 16.78 14.12
N ILE A 62 -12.48 15.79 13.45
CA ILE A 62 -11.02 15.73 13.29
C ILE A 62 -10.46 16.95 12.54
N PHE A 63 -11.28 17.62 11.74
CA PHE A 63 -10.94 18.83 11.00
C PHE A 63 -11.28 20.12 11.77
N GLY A 64 -11.56 20.04 13.07
CA GLY A 64 -11.59 21.19 13.99
C GLY A 64 -12.76 22.16 13.81
N ASN A 65 -12.58 23.40 14.26
CA ASN A 65 -13.62 24.43 14.23
C ASN A 65 -14.07 24.72 12.79
N GLY A 66 -15.39 24.82 12.57
CA GLY A 66 -15.98 24.99 11.23
C GLY A 66 -16.36 23.69 10.52
N ALA A 67 -16.01 22.51 11.06
CA ALA A 67 -16.39 21.22 10.50
C ALA A 67 -17.84 20.79 10.83
N ALA A 68 -18.59 21.59 11.59
CA ALA A 68 -19.97 21.31 11.98
C ALA A 68 -20.92 21.19 10.76
N GLY A 69 -20.65 21.95 9.69
CA GLY A 69 -21.38 21.84 8.41
C GLY A 69 -20.94 20.67 7.52
N GLY A 70 -20.05 19.80 8.02
CA GLY A 70 -19.39 18.74 7.26
C GLY A 70 -18.07 19.20 6.62
N VAL A 71 -17.32 18.24 6.08
CA VAL A 71 -16.01 18.47 5.45
C VAL A 71 -15.96 17.79 4.09
N ILE A 72 -15.42 18.50 3.10
CA ILE A 72 -15.09 17.94 1.79
C ILE A 72 -13.57 17.93 1.67
N ALA A 73 -12.99 16.73 1.70
CA ALA A 73 -11.56 16.51 1.55
C ALA A 73 -11.25 16.10 0.11
N ILE A 74 -10.31 16.80 -0.52
CA ILE A 74 -9.84 16.55 -1.88
C ILE A 74 -8.39 16.12 -1.79
N TYR A 75 -8.09 14.98 -2.40
CA TYR A 75 -6.75 14.42 -2.47
C TYR A 75 -6.25 14.54 -3.91
N THR A 76 -5.08 15.13 -4.10
CA THR A 76 -4.47 15.23 -5.43
C THR A 76 -3.66 13.99 -5.74
N LYS A 77 -3.59 13.65 -7.04
CA LYS A 77 -2.77 12.55 -7.55
C LYS A 77 -1.31 12.84 -7.24
N ARG A 78 -0.74 12.02 -6.37
CA ARG A 78 0.69 12.07 -6.08
C ARG A 78 1.41 11.16 -7.05
N GLY A 79 2.22 11.76 -7.92
CA GLY A 79 3.10 11.04 -8.83
C GLY A 79 4.26 10.37 -8.11
N ASN A 80 4.03 9.40 -7.23
CA ASN A 80 5.04 8.44 -6.77
C ASN A 80 4.38 7.33 -5.92
N LYS A 81 4.58 6.05 -6.27
CA LYS A 81 4.27 4.90 -5.39
C LYS A 81 5.07 4.92 -4.07
N ASN A 82 6.06 5.82 -3.96
CA ASN A 82 6.89 6.08 -2.79
C ASN A 82 6.66 7.47 -2.14
N TYR A 83 5.57 8.18 -2.47
CA TYR A 83 5.29 9.48 -1.85
C TYR A 83 4.97 9.30 -0.35
N LYS A 84 5.99 9.50 0.49
CA LYS A 84 5.81 9.64 1.93
C LYS A 84 5.44 11.11 2.14
N GLY A 85 4.20 11.39 2.51
CA GLY A 85 3.67 12.75 2.70
C GLY A 85 4.59 13.67 3.51
N SER A 86 4.39 14.99 3.39
CA SER A 86 5.23 16.04 3.99
C SER A 86 5.74 15.64 5.38
N SER A 87 7.04 15.34 5.48
CA SER A 87 7.72 14.99 6.73
C SER A 87 8.08 16.23 7.54
N THR A 88 7.28 17.29 7.45
CA THR A 88 7.42 18.45 8.32
C THR A 88 7.02 18.01 9.72
N ALA A 89 8.00 17.56 10.49
CA ALA A 89 7.85 17.35 11.92
C ALA A 89 7.44 18.68 12.54
N SER A 90 6.21 18.76 13.05
CA SER A 90 5.80 19.90 13.88
C SER A 90 6.73 19.98 15.09
N PRO A 91 7.35 21.13 15.39
CA PRO A 91 8.17 21.29 16.58
C PRO A 91 7.39 20.82 17.82
N GLY A 92 7.93 19.82 18.54
CA GLY A 92 7.29 19.23 19.73
C GLY A 92 6.54 17.91 19.52
N LEU A 93 6.45 17.36 18.30
CA LEU A 93 5.81 16.06 18.04
C LEU A 93 6.80 15.01 17.54
N ILE A 94 6.94 13.89 18.26
CA ILE A 94 7.71 12.73 17.78
C ILE A 94 6.85 11.97 16.78
N THR A 95 7.20 12.05 15.49
CA THR A 95 6.56 11.27 14.44
C THR A 95 7.26 9.91 14.31
N VAL A 96 6.70 8.88 14.94
CA VAL A 96 7.18 7.49 14.79
C VAL A 96 6.46 6.85 13.61
N ARG A 97 7.17 6.62 12.51
CA ARG A 97 6.66 5.82 11.40
C ARG A 97 6.96 4.35 11.66
N ILE A 98 6.00 3.64 12.24
CA ILE A 98 6.08 2.18 12.39
C ILE A 98 5.93 1.58 10.99
N PRO A 99 6.92 0.85 10.44
CA PRO A 99 6.72 0.11 9.21
C PRO A 99 5.57 -0.87 9.45
N GLY A 100 4.48 -0.71 8.69
CA GLY A 100 3.34 -1.62 8.78
C GLY A 100 3.72 -3.05 8.42
N PHE A 101 2.77 -3.96 8.60
CA PHE A 101 2.95 -5.36 8.22
C PHE A 101 3.35 -5.47 6.75
N TYR A 102 4.49 -6.13 6.50
CA TYR A 102 4.95 -6.46 5.16
C TYR A 102 3.95 -7.46 4.57
N GLN A 103 3.26 -7.08 3.49
CA GLN A 103 2.50 -8.05 2.70
C GLN A 103 3.50 -9.07 2.15
N ALA A 104 3.33 -10.35 2.50
CA ALA A 104 4.19 -11.41 2.00
C ALA A 104 4.20 -11.36 0.46
N ARG A 105 5.32 -10.92 -0.09
CA ARG A 105 5.53 -10.94 -1.54
C ARG A 105 5.77 -12.39 -1.94
N GLU A 106 4.99 -12.90 -2.88
CA GLU A 106 5.28 -14.19 -3.51
C GLU A 106 6.69 -14.16 -4.06
N PHE A 107 7.47 -15.18 -3.71
CA PHE A 107 8.86 -15.28 -4.13
C PHE A 107 8.92 -15.53 -5.64
N TYR A 108 9.46 -14.57 -6.39
CA TYR A 108 9.50 -14.64 -7.85
C TYR A 108 10.37 -15.81 -8.33
N GLN A 109 9.76 -16.71 -9.10
CA GLN A 109 10.42 -17.81 -9.78
C GLN A 109 10.26 -17.61 -11.30
N PRO A 110 11.36 -17.44 -12.06
CA PRO A 110 11.29 -17.47 -13.52
C PRO A 110 10.67 -18.79 -14.00
N ARG A 111 9.89 -18.72 -15.09
CA ARG A 111 9.39 -19.94 -15.75
C ARG A 111 10.50 -20.50 -16.65
N TYR A 112 11.28 -21.42 -16.12
CA TYR A 112 12.32 -22.11 -16.90
C TYR A 112 11.67 -23.01 -17.96
N GLY A 113 12.19 -23.00 -19.18
CA GLY A 113 11.75 -23.86 -20.29
C GLY A 113 10.66 -23.30 -21.21
N ALA A 114 10.04 -22.16 -20.88
CA ALA A 114 9.13 -21.46 -21.78
C ALA A 114 9.88 -20.40 -22.60
N PRO A 115 9.58 -20.20 -23.89
CA PRO A 115 10.10 -19.06 -24.64
C PRO A 115 9.51 -17.77 -24.04
N VAL A 116 10.33 -17.06 -23.27
CA VAL A 116 9.99 -15.76 -22.70
C VAL A 116 10.54 -14.66 -23.59
N MET A 117 9.66 -13.77 -24.06
CA MET A 117 10.06 -12.55 -24.75
C MET A 117 10.73 -11.64 -23.71
N ASN A 118 12.02 -11.35 -23.86
CA ASN A 118 12.86 -10.61 -22.89
C ASN A 118 13.24 -11.39 -21.61
N ALA A 119 13.65 -12.65 -21.72
CA ALA A 119 14.31 -13.33 -20.61
C ALA A 119 15.61 -12.59 -20.22
N PRO A 120 15.90 -12.38 -18.92
CA PRO A 120 17.19 -11.89 -18.46
C PRO A 120 18.32 -12.80 -18.99
N ALA A 121 19.43 -12.21 -19.41
CA ALA A 121 20.59 -12.96 -19.91
C ALA A 121 21.24 -13.85 -18.83
N THR A 122 21.03 -13.52 -17.55
CA THR A 122 21.50 -14.27 -16.38
C THR A 122 20.46 -14.21 -15.26
N ASP A 123 20.39 -15.26 -14.44
CA ASP A 123 19.56 -15.29 -13.24
C ASP A 123 20.14 -14.32 -12.18
N PRO A 124 19.43 -13.23 -11.84
CA PRO A 124 19.95 -12.20 -10.93
C PRO A 124 19.91 -12.63 -9.45
N ARG A 125 19.36 -13.81 -9.12
CA ARG A 125 19.16 -14.26 -7.73
C ARG A 125 20.49 -14.64 -7.06
N ARG A 126 21.10 -13.69 -6.34
CA ARG A 126 22.34 -13.92 -5.59
C ARG A 126 22.16 -14.26 -4.10
N LEU A 127 20.98 -13.99 -3.53
CA LEU A 127 20.76 -14.04 -2.06
C LEU A 127 19.75 -15.12 -1.63
N THR A 128 18.70 -15.34 -2.41
CA THR A 128 17.69 -16.35 -2.13
C THR A 128 17.28 -16.97 -3.45
N ILE A 129 17.32 -18.29 -3.53
CA ILE A 129 17.00 -19.07 -4.74
C ILE A 129 15.68 -19.82 -4.64
N TYR A 130 15.15 -19.97 -3.43
CA TYR A 130 13.86 -20.59 -3.18
C TYR A 130 13.29 -20.11 -1.84
N TRP A 131 11.99 -19.88 -1.81
CA TRP A 131 11.24 -19.61 -0.58
C TRP A 131 9.80 -20.07 -0.75
N ASN A 132 9.31 -20.91 0.15
CA ASN A 132 7.92 -21.36 0.20
C ASN A 132 7.47 -21.41 1.67
N PRO A 133 6.43 -20.64 2.05
CA PRO A 133 5.92 -20.61 3.41
C PRO A 133 4.95 -21.75 3.73
N GLU A 134 4.47 -22.47 2.71
CA GLU A 134 3.41 -23.48 2.82
C GLU A 134 3.94 -24.84 2.39
N LEU A 135 4.78 -25.44 3.24
CA LEU A 135 5.27 -26.81 3.03
C LEU A 135 4.56 -27.76 4.00
N GLY A 136 3.80 -28.69 3.43
CA GLY A 136 3.24 -29.82 4.15
C GLY A 136 4.20 -31.01 4.13
N THR A 137 4.30 -31.70 5.25
CA THR A 137 4.96 -33.00 5.34
C THR A 137 3.94 -34.13 5.25
N ASP A 138 4.38 -35.31 4.81
CA ASP A 138 3.58 -36.51 4.83
C ASP A 138 3.44 -37.09 6.27
N ALA A 139 2.73 -38.20 6.41
CA ALA A 139 2.55 -38.88 7.70
C ALA A 139 3.86 -39.37 8.34
N SER A 140 4.95 -39.44 7.57
CA SER A 140 6.30 -39.79 8.05
C SER A 140 7.17 -38.55 8.36
N GLY A 141 6.64 -37.34 8.16
CA GLY A 141 7.35 -36.08 8.37
C GLY A 141 8.26 -35.68 7.20
N GLN A 142 8.11 -36.28 6.02
CA GLN A 142 8.95 -36.01 4.85
C GLN A 142 8.24 -35.13 3.82
N THR A 143 9.00 -34.33 3.07
CA THR A 143 8.49 -33.51 1.98
C THR A 143 9.59 -33.29 0.94
N ASP A 144 9.21 -33.29 -0.33
CA ASP A 144 10.12 -33.06 -1.44
C ASP A 144 9.95 -31.64 -1.99
N VAL A 145 11.08 -30.99 -2.30
CA VAL A 145 11.09 -29.62 -2.80
C VAL A 145 11.98 -29.54 -4.04
N PHE A 146 11.43 -28.97 -5.12
CA PHE A 146 12.13 -28.76 -6.38
C PHE A 146 12.32 -27.27 -6.63
N PHE A 147 13.55 -26.86 -6.96
CA PHE A 147 13.86 -25.48 -7.30
C PHE A 147 15.04 -25.42 -8.27
N PHE A 148 15.12 -24.30 -9.01
CA PHE A 148 16.23 -24.02 -9.89
C PHE A 148 17.29 -23.19 -9.18
N THR A 149 18.56 -23.56 -9.37
CA THR A 149 19.71 -22.82 -8.86
C THR A 149 19.95 -21.52 -9.64
N ALA A 150 20.72 -20.60 -9.06
CA ALA A 150 21.19 -19.43 -9.78
C ALA A 150 22.36 -19.79 -10.72
N ASP A 151 22.64 -18.95 -11.72
CA ASP A 151 23.79 -19.11 -12.61
C ASP A 151 25.12 -18.88 -11.88
N GLY A 152 25.10 -18.04 -10.84
CA GLY A 152 26.26 -17.80 -9.97
C GLY A 152 26.48 -18.97 -9.02
N GLY A 153 27.67 -19.56 -9.06
CA GLY A 153 28.09 -20.61 -8.14
C GLY A 153 28.37 -20.09 -6.72
N GLY A 154 28.30 -20.98 -5.73
CA GLY A 154 28.60 -20.65 -4.34
C GLY A 154 27.96 -21.58 -3.31
N ASN A 155 28.26 -21.29 -2.04
CA ASN A 155 27.64 -21.96 -0.91
C ASN A 155 26.32 -21.27 -0.57
N PHE A 156 25.23 -22.03 -0.57
CA PHE A 156 23.91 -21.58 -0.14
C PHE A 156 23.54 -22.26 1.17
N GLN A 157 22.95 -21.49 2.09
CA GLN A 157 22.36 -22.05 3.31
C GLN A 157 20.90 -22.39 3.04
N VAL A 158 20.53 -23.63 3.37
CA VAL A 158 19.14 -24.08 3.43
C VAL A 158 18.71 -24.02 4.88
N THR A 159 17.59 -23.36 5.15
CA THR A 159 16.97 -23.29 6.47
C THR A 159 15.51 -23.68 6.32
N ALA A 160 15.05 -24.63 7.13
CA ALA A 160 13.66 -25.02 7.27
C ALA A 160 13.21 -24.71 8.69
N GLU A 161 12.13 -23.95 8.82
CA GLU A 161 11.52 -23.56 10.08
C GLU A 161 10.02 -23.83 9.98
N GLY A 162 9.43 -24.37 11.05
CA GLY A 162 8.02 -24.73 11.04
C GLY A 162 7.47 -25.04 12.43
N LEU A 163 6.17 -25.31 12.47
CA LEU A 163 5.44 -25.74 13.64
C LEU A 163 4.78 -27.09 13.34
N SER A 164 4.85 -28.02 14.29
CA SER A 164 4.04 -29.24 14.22
C SER A 164 2.56 -28.92 14.37
N ILE A 165 1.68 -29.89 14.06
CA ILE A 165 0.23 -29.75 14.29
C ILE A 165 -0.06 -29.49 15.79
N GLY A 166 0.79 -29.99 16.68
CA GLY A 166 0.70 -29.74 18.13
C GLY A 166 1.22 -28.37 18.58
N GLY A 167 1.72 -27.54 17.65
CA GLY A 167 2.27 -26.21 17.95
C GLY A 167 3.73 -26.23 18.42
N GLU A 168 4.44 -27.35 18.27
CA GLU A 168 5.84 -27.46 18.66
C GLU A 168 6.74 -26.88 17.56
N PRO A 169 7.66 -25.94 17.87
CA PRO A 169 8.55 -25.36 16.87
C PRO A 169 9.67 -26.32 16.49
N GLY A 170 9.97 -26.38 15.19
CA GLY A 170 11.07 -27.13 14.61
C GLY A 170 11.94 -26.25 13.71
N ARG A 171 13.25 -26.47 13.74
CA ARG A 171 14.22 -25.79 12.88
C ARG A 171 15.32 -26.74 12.45
N GLY A 172 15.68 -26.72 11.17
CA GLY A 172 16.83 -27.42 10.61
C GLY A 172 17.58 -26.53 9.62
N SER A 173 18.88 -26.70 9.52
CA SER A 173 19.68 -26.04 8.50
C SER A 173 20.74 -26.96 7.93
N THR A 174 21.07 -26.74 6.66
CA THR A 174 22.14 -27.45 5.95
C THR A 174 22.75 -26.52 4.90
N GLN A 175 23.83 -26.96 4.27
CA GLN A 175 24.49 -26.22 3.20
C GLN A 175 24.36 -26.98 1.87
N LEU A 176 24.15 -26.23 0.81
CA LEU A 176 24.12 -26.70 -0.56
C LEU A 176 25.20 -25.96 -1.35
N TYR A 177 26.07 -26.68 -2.03
CA TYR A 177 27.00 -26.09 -2.98
C TYR A 177 26.39 -26.10 -4.37
N VAL A 178 26.30 -24.92 -4.99
CA VAL A 178 25.85 -24.76 -6.38
C VAL A 178 27.10 -24.58 -7.25
N THR A 179 27.28 -25.51 -8.18
CA THR A 179 28.33 -25.38 -9.19
C THR A 179 27.87 -24.40 -10.27
N PRO A 180 28.69 -23.40 -10.64
CA PRO A 180 28.37 -22.50 -11.73
C PRO A 180 28.30 -23.29 -13.05
N LYS A 181 27.42 -22.85 -13.95
CA LYS A 181 27.25 -23.42 -15.29
C LYS A 181 28.27 -22.84 -16.28
#